data_AF-A0A5J6L1U9-F1
#
_entry.id   AF-A0A5J6L1U9-F1
#
_cell.length_a   1.000
_cell.length_b   1.000
_cell.length_c   1.000
_cell.angle_alpha   90.00
_cell.angle_beta   90.00
_cell.angle_gamma   90.00
#
_symmetry.space_group_name_H-M   'P 1'
#
loop_
_entity.id
_entity.type
_entity.pdbx_description
1 polymer ?
#
loop_
_entity_poly.entity_id
_entity_poly.type
_entity_poly.pdbx_seq_one_letter_code
_entity_poly.pdbx_strand_id
1 'polypeptide(L)' 'MTPDPAEAPVSLDVRRGNPTADELAALLAVVSEAYAEESAQATAPEPRGRSRWRLSARAGRVPLSREAGWGGFSG' A
#
# COMPACT_ATOMS: atom_id res chain seq x y z
N MET A 1 1.68 -16.20 14.32
CA MET A 1 1.17 -16.01 12.96
C MET A 1 0.72 -14.57 12.88
N THR A 2 1.55 -13.68 12.35
CA THR A 2 1.14 -12.30 12.09
C THR A 2 0.19 -12.35 10.89
N PRO A 3 -1.04 -11.82 10.97
CA PRO A 3 -1.93 -11.81 9.82
C PRO A 3 -1.24 -11.11 8.65
N ASP A 4 -1.47 -11.60 7.44
CA ASP A 4 -1.03 -10.93 6.23
C ASP A 4 -1.62 -9.51 6.24
N PRO A 5 -0.85 -8.43 5.96
CA PRO A 5 -1.43 -7.09 5.83
C PRO A 5 -2.60 -7.02 4.82
N ALA A 6 -2.65 -7.92 3.83
CA ALA A 6 -3.79 -8.06 2.92
C ALA A 6 -5.04 -8.65 3.58
N GLU A 7 -4.90 -9.32 4.73
CA GLU A 7 -5.98 -9.88 5.56
C GLU A 7 -6.31 -9.02 6.78
N ALA A 8 -5.68 -7.84 6.92
CA ALA A 8 -5.96 -6.95 8.04
C ALA A 8 -7.42 -6.45 7.98
N PRO A 9 -8.19 -6.55 9.07
CA PRO A 9 -9.58 -6.11 9.07
C PRO A 9 -9.69 -4.60 8.83
N VAL A 10 -10.65 -4.18 8.01
CA VAL A 10 -10.98 -2.77 7.80
C VAL A 10 -11.39 -2.15 9.13
N SER A 11 -10.66 -1.12 9.56
CA SER A 11 -10.93 -0.39 10.81
C SER A 11 -11.58 0.96 10.51
N LEU A 12 -12.58 1.33 11.31
CA LEU A 12 -13.30 2.59 11.17
C LEU A 12 -13.30 3.36 12.50
N ASP A 13 -12.82 4.61 12.47
CA ASP A 13 -12.81 5.52 13.61
C ASP A 13 -13.84 6.63 13.45
N VAL A 14 -14.83 6.69 14.34
CA VAL A 14 -15.82 7.79 14.37
C VAL A 14 -15.23 8.97 15.13
N ARG A 15 -14.90 10.06 14.43
CA ARG A 15 -14.33 11.28 15.05
C ARG A 15 -15.38 12.21 15.67
N ARG A 16 -16.64 12.13 15.21
CA ARG A 16 -17.74 12.99 15.67
C ARG A 16 -19.09 12.30 15.44
N GLY A 17 -20.07 12.58 16.31
CA GLY A 17 -21.41 11.99 16.26
C GLY A 17 -21.52 10.70 17.06
N ASN A 18 -22.69 10.08 17.03
CA ASN A 18 -22.95 8.79 17.67
C ASN A 18 -23.81 7.93 16.74
N PRO A 19 -23.22 7.38 15.66
CA PRO A 19 -23.95 6.52 14.73
C PRO A 19 -24.43 5.26 15.46
N THR A 20 -25.57 4.76 15.00
CA THR A 20 -26.13 3.50 15.49
C THR A 20 -25.32 2.31 14.98
N ALA A 21 -25.50 1.15 15.62
CA ALA A 21 -24.87 -0.09 15.18
C ALA A 21 -25.30 -0.47 13.75
N ASP A 22 -26.56 -0.23 13.40
CA ASP A 22 -27.11 -0.55 12.08
C ASP A 22 -26.50 0.32 10.98
N GLU A 23 -26.31 1.61 11.24
CA GLU A 23 -25.65 2.52 10.31
C GLU A 23 -24.18 2.14 10.10
N LEU A 24 -23.47 1.76 11.17
CA LEU A 24 -22.09 1.28 11.06
C LEU A 24 -22.02 -0.03 10.28
N ALA A 25 -22.95 -0.95 10.49
CA ALA A 25 -23.02 -2.21 9.76
C ALA A 25 -23.29 -1.98 8.27
N ALA A 26 -24.24 -1.10 7.93
CA ALA A 26 -24.54 -0.74 6.56
C ALA A 26 -23.33 -0.13 5.85
N LEU A 27 -22.60 0.76 6.52
CA LEU A 27 -21.42 1.40 5.95
C LEU A 27 -20.26 0.42 5.78
N LEU A 28 -20.00 -0.45 6.77
CA LEU A 28 -18.98 -1.49 6.64
C LEU A 28 -19.28 -2.45 5.50
N ALA A 29 -20.55 -2.86 5.32
CA ALA A 29 -20.96 -3.72 4.21
C ALA A 29 -20.59 -3.08 2.86
N VAL A 30 -21.01 -1.84 2.61
CA VAL A 30 -20.74 -1.13 1.35
C VAL A 30 -19.24 -0.92 1.12
N VAL A 31 -18.50 -0.49 2.14
CA VAL A 31 -17.06 -0.23 2.00
C VAL A 31 -16.29 -1.53 1.76
N SER A 32 -16.66 -2.62 2.43
CA SER A 32 -16.01 -3.92 2.23
C SER A 32 -16.26 -4.48 0.83
N GLU A 33 -17.48 -4.33 0.30
CA GLU A 33 -17.82 -4.73 -1.07
C GLU A 33 -17.03 -3.92 -2.11
N ALA A 34 -17.04 -2.59 -1.97
CA ALA A 34 -16.28 -1.71 -2.86
C ALA A 34 -14.77 -2.02 -2.84
N TYR A 35 -14.22 -2.24 -1.64
CA TYR A 35 -12.82 -2.63 -1.50
C TYR A 35 -12.51 -3.98 -2.15
N ALA A 36 -13.41 -4.96 -2.03
CA ALA A 36 -13.24 -6.27 -2.67
C ALA A 36 -13.26 -6.16 -4.20
N GLU A 37 -14.15 -5.33 -4.76
CA GLU A 37 -14.20 -5.07 -6.20
C GLU A 37 -12.93 -4.37 -6.70
N GLU A 38 -12.46 -3.33 -6.00
CA GLU A 38 -11.21 -2.63 -6.32
C GLU A 38 -10.01 -3.57 -6.24
N SER A 39 -9.93 -4.39 -5.19
CA SER A 39 -8.86 -5.37 -5.00
C SER A 39 -8.85 -6.41 -6.12
N ALA A 40 -10.01 -6.89 -6.56
CA ALA A 40 -10.12 -7.84 -7.66
C ALA A 40 -9.66 -7.25 -9.00
N GLN A 41 -9.84 -5.94 -9.21
CA GLN A 41 -9.39 -5.24 -10.41
C GLN A 41 -7.95 -4.70 -10.31
N ALA A 42 -7.29 -4.85 -9.16
CA ALA A 42 -5.94 -4.37 -8.96
C ALA A 42 -4.96 -5.10 -9.89
N THR A 43 -4.33 -4.35 -10.78
CA THR A 43 -3.28 -4.87 -11.69
C THR A 43 -1.88 -4.68 -11.13
N ALA A 44 -1.73 -3.83 -10.12
CA ALA A 44 -0.47 -3.63 -9.43
C ALA A 44 -0.12 -4.90 -8.63
N PRO A 45 1.13 -5.39 -8.71
CA PRO A 45 1.55 -6.49 -7.86
C PRO A 45 1.60 -6.03 -6.41
N GLU A 46 1.07 -6.86 -5.50
CA GLU A 46 1.17 -6.63 -4.06
C GLU A 46 2.64 -6.36 -3.68
N PRO A 47 2.95 -5.38 -2.79
CA PRO A 47 4.31 -5.09 -2.37
C PRO A 47 4.93 -6.29 -1.67
N ARG A 48 5.53 -7.18 -2.45
CA ARG A 48 6.39 -8.25 -1.95
C ARG A 48 7.51 -7.55 -1.18
N GLY A 49 7.86 -8.08 -0.01
CA GLY A 49 8.93 -7.54 0.83
C GLY A 49 10.22 -7.26 0.05
N ARG A 50 11.16 -6.54 0.66
CA ARG A 50 12.37 -6.01 -0.01
C ARG A 50 12.95 -7.01 -1.02
N SER A 51 12.98 -6.63 -2.30
CA SER A 51 13.47 -7.51 -3.37
C SER A 51 14.91 -7.95 -3.09
N ARG A 52 15.27 -9.16 -3.54
CA ARG A 52 16.66 -9.66 -3.41
C ARG A 52 17.67 -8.68 -3.98
N TRP A 53 17.32 -7.99 -5.07
CA TRP A 53 18.13 -6.92 -5.66
C TRP A 53 18.29 -5.71 -4.72
N ARG A 54 17.21 -5.25 -4.07
CA ARG A 54 17.25 -4.17 -3.07
C ARG A 54 18.08 -4.56 -1.83
N LEU A 55 18.04 -5.84 -1.44
CA LEU A 55 18.83 -6.38 -0.33
C LEU A 55 20.31 -6.57 -0.71
N SER A 56 20.61 -6.95 -1.96
CA SER A 56 21.97 -7.14 -2.47
C SER A 56 22.60 -5.87 -3.01
N ALA A 57 21.83 -4.79 -3.17
CA ALA A 57 22.33 -3.49 -3.55
C ALA A 57 23.28 -2.99 -2.45
N ARG A 58 24.58 -3.21 -2.65
CA ARG A 58 25.62 -2.62 -1.80
C ARG A 58 25.47 -1.09 -1.89
N ALA A 59 25.78 -0.39 -0.80
CA ALA A 59 25.64 1.07 -0.63
C ALA A 59 26.41 1.96 -1.64
N GLY A 60 26.93 1.40 -2.73
CA GLY A 60 27.80 2.06 -3.69
C GLY A 60 27.11 2.64 -4.94
N ARG A 61 25.78 2.71 -5.01
CA ARG A 61 25.13 3.48 -6.09
C ARG A 61 24.18 4.50 -5.52
N VAL A 62 24.68 5.73 -5.38
CA VAL A 62 23.84 6.92 -5.28
C VAL A 62 22.87 6.90 -6.47
N PRO A 63 21.55 7.01 -6.25
CA PRO A 63 20.61 7.08 -7.37
C PRO A 63 20.98 8.28 -8.25
N LEU A 64 20.97 8.06 -9.57
CA LEU A 64 21.34 9.08 -10.54
C LEU A 64 20.44 10.31 -10.33
N SER A 65 21.03 11.46 -10.01
CA SER A 65 20.28 12.70 -9.80
C SER A 65 19.60 13.11 -11.10
N ARG A 66 18.27 13.08 -11.13
CA ARG A 66 17.47 13.52 -12.29
C ARG A 66 17.64 15.02 -12.57
N GLU A 67 18.01 15.78 -11.56
CA GLU A 67 18.27 17.22 -11.65
C GLU A 67 19.65 17.54 -12.27
N ALA A 68 20.59 16.59 -12.24
CA ALA A 68 21.94 16.77 -12.76
C ALA A 68 22.06 16.61 -14.29
N GLY A 69 20.99 16.19 -14.98
CA GLY A 69 20.99 15.95 -16.42
C GLY A 69 21.80 14.73 -16.88
N TRP A 70 21.76 14.43 -18.18
CA TRP A 70 22.40 13.25 -18.80
C TRP A 70 23.93 13.40 -19.04
N GLY A 71 24.60 14.31 -18.35
CA GLY A 71 25.97 14.74 -18.69
C GLY A 71 27.09 14.26 -17.77
N GLY A 72 26.78 13.54 -16.67
CA GLY A 72 27.74 13.30 -15.58
C GLY A 72 28.42 11.93 -15.53
N PHE A 73 28.19 11.03 -16.50
CA PHE A 73 28.83 9.71 -16.51
C PHE A 73 30.18 9.76 -17.24
N SER A 74 31.27 9.85 -16.48
CA SER A 74 32.62 9.59 -16.96
C SER A 74 33.18 8.36 -16.23
N GLY A 75 33.16 7.20 -16.89
CA GLY A 75 33.96 6.01 -16.56
C GLY A 75 33.92 5.51 -15.13
#